data_AF-A0A3B3ZZM7-F1
#
_entry.id   AF-A0A3B3ZZM7-F1
#
_cell.length_a   1.000
_cell.length_b   1.000
_cell.length_c   1.000
_cell.angle_alpha   90.00
_cell.angle_beta   90.00
_cell.angle_gamma   90.00
#
_symmetry.space_group_name_H-M   'P 1'
#
loop_
_entity.id
_entity.type
_entity.pdbx_description
1 polymer ?
#
loop_
_entity_poly.entity_id
_entity_poly.type
_entity_poly.pdbx_seq_one_letter_code
_entity_poly.pdbx_strand_id
1 'polypeptide(L)'
;MIREYCKIFTAEARVNENFGSALEVVPQYLMYRPANSVPYATVEAELQGPFQTYCWADAGGKLNSKAISEVEQKCCTFQHWLHEWTHGNLLPTRLAGVDFKLTNIRVATKSKGYQGLSERGSPQVFDQFLTHHQCNYYCGLLGLRPLKPMDSLQPPTKTKGSRSPLLNRKMSVGSGSPHLPKKGSVSPHSQRRAGTSPKAPRKSQEPEDSNSTKAKAVDGR
;
A
#
# COMPACT_ATOMS: atom_id res chain seq x y z
N MET A 1 14.62 -9.65 4.72
CA MET A 1 13.47 -8.75 4.44
C MET A 1 12.15 -9.39 4.82
N ILE A 2 11.48 -10.18 3.96
CA ILE A 2 10.08 -10.65 4.19
C ILE A 2 9.85 -11.32 5.55
N ARG A 3 10.81 -12.11 6.06
CA ARG A 3 10.72 -12.69 7.41
C ARG A 3 10.45 -11.67 8.51
N GLU A 4 11.03 -10.48 8.41
CA GLU A 4 10.86 -9.41 9.40
C GLU A 4 9.47 -8.77 9.29
N TYR A 5 9.00 -8.51 8.07
CA TYR A 5 7.61 -8.11 7.84
C TYR A 5 6.59 -9.14 8.33
N CYS A 6 6.89 -10.44 8.16
CA CYS A 6 6.02 -11.51 8.66
C CYS A 6 5.99 -11.57 10.20
N LYS A 7 7.08 -11.22 10.91
CA LYS A 7 7.04 -11.06 12.38
C LYS A 7 6.08 -9.95 12.82
N ILE A 8 6.06 -8.82 12.11
CA ILE A 8 5.17 -7.69 12.42
C ILE A 8 3.71 -8.10 12.20
N PHE A 9 3.39 -8.64 11.01
CA PHE A 9 2.09 -9.25 10.70
C PHE A 9 1.66 -10.29 11.75
N THR A 10 2.60 -11.13 12.21
CA THR A 10 2.36 -12.14 13.25
C THR A 10 2.06 -11.52 14.61
N ALA A 11 2.72 -10.43 14.97
CA ALA A 11 2.46 -9.72 16.22
C ALA A 11 1.06 -9.09 16.21
N GLU A 12 0.68 -8.42 15.10
CA GLU A 12 -0.66 -7.85 14.91
C GLU A 12 -1.76 -8.93 14.90
N ALA A 13 -1.55 -10.02 14.14
CA ALA A 13 -2.49 -11.14 14.07
C ALA A 13 -2.75 -11.78 15.45
N ARG A 14 -1.72 -11.88 16.30
CA ARG A 14 -1.83 -12.43 17.66
C ARG A 14 -2.63 -11.56 18.64
N VAL A 15 -2.94 -10.31 18.31
CA VAL A 15 -3.84 -9.47 19.12
C VAL A 15 -5.30 -9.91 18.95
N ASN A 16 -5.65 -10.59 17.87
CA ASN A 16 -7.01 -11.08 17.60
C ASN A 16 -7.08 -12.59 17.81
N GLU A 17 -7.69 -13.04 18.91
CA GLU A 17 -7.80 -14.46 19.27
C GLU A 17 -8.44 -15.31 18.16
N ASN A 18 -9.40 -14.73 17.42
CA ASN A 18 -10.07 -15.39 16.30
C ASN A 18 -9.17 -15.61 15.06
N PHE A 19 -7.96 -15.02 15.05
CA PHE A 19 -6.98 -15.31 14.00
C PHE A 19 -6.35 -16.69 14.18
N GLY A 20 -6.23 -17.21 15.41
CA GLY A 20 -5.56 -18.48 15.69
C GLY A 20 -4.10 -18.52 15.21
N SER A 21 -3.67 -19.64 14.62
CA SER A 21 -2.28 -19.83 14.17
C SER A 21 -1.84 -18.80 13.12
N ALA A 22 -0.83 -18.00 13.46
CA ALA A 22 -0.22 -17.03 12.56
C ALA A 22 0.86 -17.68 11.65
N LEU A 23 1.14 -17.05 10.50
CA LEU A 23 2.17 -17.49 9.55
C LEU A 23 3.58 -17.27 10.13
N GLU A 24 4.51 -18.17 9.84
CA GLU A 24 5.94 -18.03 10.19
C GLU A 24 6.81 -18.17 8.95
N VAL A 25 7.76 -17.27 8.71
CA VAL A 25 8.78 -17.47 7.66
C VAL A 25 10.02 -18.13 8.26
N VAL A 26 10.39 -19.30 7.72
CA VAL A 26 11.57 -20.07 8.11
C VAL A 26 12.84 -19.23 7.92
N PRO A 27 13.79 -19.23 8.87
CA PRO A 27 15.08 -18.58 8.66
C PRO A 27 15.94 -19.39 7.67
N GLN A 28 16.40 -18.71 6.63
CA GLN A 28 17.38 -19.22 5.67
C GLN A 28 18.76 -18.63 5.98
N TYR A 29 19.78 -19.48 6.00
CA TYR A 29 21.16 -19.12 6.35
C TYR A 29 22.11 -19.37 5.17
N LEU A 30 23.16 -18.56 5.05
CA LEU A 30 24.23 -18.78 4.07
C LEU A 30 25.38 -19.55 4.73
N MET A 31 25.67 -20.75 4.23
CA MET A 31 26.78 -21.59 4.67
C MET A 31 27.96 -21.46 3.71
N TYR A 32 29.14 -21.10 4.24
CA TYR A 32 30.40 -21.19 3.52
C TYR A 32 31.01 -22.60 3.65
N ARG A 33 31.56 -23.13 2.55
CA ARG A 33 32.02 -24.52 2.39
C ARG A 33 33.36 -24.56 1.66
N PRO A 34 34.50 -24.28 2.32
CA PRO A 34 35.80 -24.09 1.66
C PRO A 34 36.33 -25.33 0.91
N ALA A 35 35.90 -26.54 1.31
CA ALA A 35 36.32 -27.79 0.67
C ALA A 35 35.43 -28.23 -0.52
N ASN A 36 34.46 -27.41 -0.94
CA ASN A 36 33.51 -27.75 -2.00
C ASN A 36 33.67 -26.82 -3.21
N SER A 37 33.57 -27.39 -4.43
CA SER A 37 33.56 -26.65 -5.70
C SER A 37 32.43 -25.62 -5.82
N VAL A 38 31.37 -25.78 -5.02
CA VAL A 38 30.32 -24.77 -4.81
C VAL A 38 30.47 -24.24 -3.37
N PRO A 39 31.26 -23.16 -3.16
CA PRO A 39 31.71 -22.75 -1.83
C PRO A 39 30.63 -22.05 -0.98
N TYR A 40 29.46 -21.78 -1.54
CA TYR A 40 28.32 -21.21 -0.84
C TYR A 40 27.07 -22.06 -1.07
N ALA A 41 26.31 -22.32 -0.01
CA ALA A 41 24.99 -22.94 -0.09
C ALA A 41 24.03 -22.22 0.87
N THR A 42 22.74 -22.23 0.55
CA THR A 42 21.70 -21.84 1.52
C THR A 42 21.18 -23.07 2.25
N VAL A 43 20.92 -22.92 3.55
CA VAL A 43 20.34 -23.96 4.41
C VAL A 43 19.19 -23.39 5.23
N GLU A 44 18.20 -24.22 5.53
CA GLU A 44 17.02 -23.87 6.33
C GLU A 44 16.55 -25.09 7.12
N ALA A 45 15.57 -24.92 8.01
CA ALA A 45 14.99 -26.03 8.77
C ALA A 45 14.07 -26.87 7.88
N GLU A 46 14.19 -28.20 7.94
CA GLU A 46 13.31 -29.12 7.21
C GLU A 46 11.86 -29.00 7.70
N LEU A 47 10.93 -28.85 6.76
CA LEU A 47 9.50 -28.75 7.03
C LEU A 47 8.84 -30.12 6.90
N GLN A 48 8.49 -30.72 8.04
CA GLN A 48 7.82 -32.01 8.12
C GLN A 48 6.35 -31.90 7.70
N GLY A 49 5.98 -32.47 6.55
CA GLY A 49 4.60 -32.56 6.06
C GLY A 49 4.43 -32.26 4.57
N PRO A 50 3.18 -32.16 4.08
CA PRO A 50 2.89 -31.99 2.65
C PRO A 50 3.21 -30.58 2.16
N PHE A 51 4.35 -30.42 1.49
CA PHE A 51 4.78 -29.14 0.92
C PHE A 51 3.83 -28.65 -0.18
N GLN A 52 3.34 -27.42 -0.04
CA GLN A 52 2.32 -26.82 -0.90
C GLN A 52 2.74 -25.41 -1.35
N THR A 53 2.10 -24.93 -2.44
CA THR A 53 2.23 -23.54 -2.93
C THR A 53 0.87 -22.87 -2.78
N TYR A 54 0.76 -21.93 -1.85
CA TYR A 54 -0.49 -21.27 -1.46
C TYR A 54 -0.83 -20.08 -2.36
N CYS A 55 0.17 -19.44 -2.96
CA CYS A 55 -0.03 -18.51 -4.07
C CYS A 55 1.15 -18.55 -5.05
N TRP A 56 0.88 -18.17 -6.31
CA TRP A 56 1.89 -17.96 -7.34
C TRP A 56 1.44 -16.91 -8.37
N ALA A 57 2.38 -16.13 -8.89
CA ALA A 57 2.18 -15.34 -10.11
C ALA A 57 2.26 -16.25 -11.35
N ASP A 58 1.38 -16.01 -12.33
CA ASP A 58 1.53 -16.57 -13.69
C ASP A 58 2.35 -15.64 -14.60
N ALA A 59 2.55 -16.04 -15.87
CA ALA A 59 3.32 -15.27 -16.85
C ALA A 59 2.67 -13.93 -17.24
N GLY A 60 1.37 -13.75 -16.98
CA GLY A 60 0.66 -12.46 -17.12
C GLY A 60 0.77 -11.58 -15.87
N GLY A 61 1.54 -12.01 -14.86
CA GLY A 61 1.68 -11.31 -13.58
C GLY A 61 0.46 -11.44 -12.66
N LYS A 62 -0.57 -12.21 -13.04
CA LYS A 62 -1.76 -12.39 -12.20
C LYS A 62 -1.42 -13.34 -11.06
N LEU A 63 -1.79 -12.94 -9.84
CA LEU A 63 -1.67 -13.78 -8.65
C LEU A 63 -2.81 -14.79 -8.60
N ASN A 64 -2.45 -16.06 -8.51
CA ASN A 64 -3.37 -17.19 -8.39
C ASN A 64 -3.18 -17.84 -7.01
N SER A 65 -4.30 -18.18 -6.39
CA SER A 65 -4.44 -18.93 -5.13
C SER A 65 -5.85 -19.53 -5.15
N LYS A 66 -6.07 -20.69 -4.52
CA LYS A 66 -7.43 -21.25 -4.45
C LYS A 66 -8.25 -20.60 -3.33
N ALA A 67 -7.59 -20.10 -2.29
CA ALA A 67 -8.19 -19.49 -1.10
C ALA A 67 -9.22 -20.38 -0.38
N ILE A 68 -9.12 -21.70 -0.53
CA ILE A 68 -10.05 -22.68 0.05
C ILE A 68 -9.62 -23.02 1.47
N SER A 69 -8.32 -23.22 1.71
CA SER A 69 -7.81 -23.52 3.05
C SER A 69 -7.59 -22.25 3.88
N GLU A 70 -7.65 -22.39 5.20
CA GLU A 70 -7.26 -21.34 6.15
C GLU A 70 -5.87 -20.77 5.86
N VAL A 71 -4.90 -21.63 5.53
CA VAL A 71 -3.52 -21.23 5.21
C VAL A 71 -3.47 -20.41 3.92
N GLU A 72 -4.18 -20.81 2.87
CA GLU A 72 -4.28 -20.01 1.64
C GLU A 72 -4.95 -18.65 1.88
N GLN A 73 -6.00 -18.60 2.72
CA GLN A 73 -6.67 -17.36 3.07
C GLN A 73 -5.74 -16.43 3.86
N LYS A 74 -5.02 -16.94 4.87
CA LYS A 74 -4.01 -16.17 5.62
C LYS A 74 -2.84 -15.71 4.75
N CYS A 75 -2.39 -16.53 3.79
CA CYS A 75 -1.42 -16.12 2.77
C CYS A 75 -1.97 -14.98 1.90
N CYS A 76 -3.24 -15.05 1.48
CA CYS A 76 -3.89 -13.98 0.73
C CYS A 76 -3.98 -12.67 1.55
N THR A 77 -4.29 -12.78 2.83
CA THR A 77 -4.29 -11.66 3.79
C THR A 77 -2.89 -11.08 4.00
N PHE A 78 -1.84 -11.90 4.09
CA PHE A 78 -0.46 -11.42 4.21
C PHE A 78 0.00 -10.66 2.96
N GLN A 79 -0.41 -11.06 1.75
CA GLN A 79 -0.18 -10.27 0.53
C GLN A 79 -0.83 -8.89 0.62
N HIS A 80 -2.07 -8.82 1.11
CA HIS A 80 -2.81 -7.56 1.27
C HIS A 80 -2.20 -6.66 2.35
N TRP A 81 -1.95 -7.22 3.54
CA TRP A 81 -1.29 -6.52 4.64
C TRP A 81 0.07 -5.97 4.21
N LEU A 82 0.92 -6.76 3.55
CA LEU A 82 2.25 -6.30 3.13
C LEU A 82 2.16 -5.21 2.04
N HIS A 83 1.18 -5.33 1.14
CA HIS A 83 0.91 -4.32 0.13
C HIS A 83 0.48 -2.99 0.78
N GLU A 84 -0.44 -2.98 1.75
CA GLU A 84 -0.84 -1.77 2.47
C GLU A 84 0.31 -1.20 3.32
N TRP A 85 0.97 -2.04 4.12
CA TRP A 85 2.09 -1.69 5.00
C TRP A 85 3.27 -1.07 4.25
N THR A 86 3.57 -1.53 3.04
CA THR A 86 4.66 -0.99 2.21
C THR A 86 4.20 0.11 1.23
N HIS A 87 2.97 0.60 1.36
CA HIS A 87 2.36 1.62 0.49
C HIS A 87 2.39 1.21 -1.01
N GLY A 88 2.13 -0.07 -1.27
CA GLY A 88 2.10 -0.67 -2.60
C GLY A 88 3.47 -0.86 -3.24
N ASN A 89 4.55 -1.00 -2.46
CA ASN A 89 5.90 -1.19 -3.01
C ASN A 89 6.38 -2.65 -3.02
N LEU A 90 5.92 -3.49 -2.09
CA LEU A 90 6.17 -4.94 -2.07
C LEU A 90 4.87 -5.73 -2.22
N LEU A 91 4.97 -6.87 -2.87
CA LEU A 91 3.87 -7.83 -3.03
C LEU A 91 4.45 -9.25 -3.18
N PRO A 92 4.09 -10.22 -2.32
CA PRO A 92 4.55 -11.61 -2.49
C PRO A 92 3.99 -12.20 -3.79
N THR A 93 4.85 -12.79 -4.61
CA THR A 93 4.52 -13.45 -5.88
C THR A 93 4.62 -14.97 -5.83
N ARG A 94 5.11 -15.51 -4.71
CA ARG A 94 5.01 -16.93 -4.36
C ARG A 94 5.03 -17.04 -2.84
N LEU A 95 4.09 -17.80 -2.28
CA LEU A 95 4.10 -18.25 -0.89
C LEU A 95 3.93 -19.77 -0.91
N ALA A 96 4.84 -20.49 -0.26
CA ALA A 96 4.89 -21.94 -0.24
C ALA A 96 5.44 -22.43 1.10
N GLY A 97 5.26 -23.71 1.43
CA GLY A 97 5.71 -24.28 2.71
C GLY A 97 4.85 -25.44 3.17
N VAL A 98 4.77 -25.64 4.49
CA VAL A 98 3.95 -26.67 5.15
C VAL A 98 3.17 -26.01 6.28
N ASP A 99 1.85 -26.19 6.25
CA ASP A 99 0.90 -25.47 7.09
C ASP A 99 1.24 -23.96 7.17
N PHE A 100 1.24 -23.39 8.37
CA PHE A 100 1.54 -21.98 8.60
C PHE A 100 3.02 -21.61 8.42
N LYS A 101 3.94 -22.57 8.20
CA LYS A 101 5.38 -22.32 8.02
C LYS A 101 5.71 -22.15 6.54
N LEU A 102 6.30 -21.01 6.20
CA LEU A 102 6.54 -20.54 4.84
C LEU A 102 8.03 -20.45 4.51
N THR A 103 8.36 -20.88 3.29
CA THR A 103 9.69 -20.75 2.67
C THR A 103 9.55 -20.60 1.14
N ASN A 104 10.67 -20.47 0.41
CA ASN A 104 10.73 -20.32 -1.04
C ASN A 104 9.83 -19.19 -1.57
N ILE A 105 9.77 -18.11 -0.78
CA ILE A 105 8.97 -16.92 -1.02
C ILE A 105 9.60 -16.09 -2.13
N ARG A 106 8.78 -15.68 -3.10
CA ARG A 106 9.16 -14.69 -4.12
C ARG A 106 8.36 -13.41 -3.92
N VAL A 107 8.92 -12.29 -4.36
CA VAL A 107 8.38 -10.94 -4.14
C VAL A 107 8.53 -10.13 -5.42
N ALA A 108 7.50 -9.38 -5.79
CA ALA A 108 7.64 -8.29 -6.76
C ALA A 108 7.87 -6.97 -6.00
N THR A 109 8.75 -6.14 -6.53
CA THR A 109 8.82 -4.72 -6.18
C THR A 109 8.05 -3.90 -7.22
N LYS A 110 7.47 -2.76 -6.82
CA LYS A 110 6.83 -1.84 -7.76
C LYS A 110 7.85 -1.11 -8.64
N SER A 111 9.02 -0.81 -8.09
CA SER A 111 10.16 -0.18 -8.76
C SER A 111 11.45 -0.97 -8.54
N LYS A 112 12.40 -0.89 -9.50
CA LYS A 112 13.73 -1.50 -9.36
C LYS A 112 14.50 -0.81 -8.22
N GLY A 113 15.20 -1.59 -7.39
CA GLY A 113 16.07 -1.05 -6.33
C GLY A 113 15.37 -0.74 -5.00
N TYR A 114 14.07 -0.98 -4.87
CA TYR A 114 13.35 -0.77 -3.60
C TYR A 114 14.02 -1.57 -2.47
N GLN A 115 14.42 -0.86 -1.40
CA GLN A 115 15.18 -1.42 -0.27
C GLN A 115 16.42 -2.26 -0.69
N GLY A 116 17.09 -1.87 -1.79
CA GLY A 116 18.29 -2.55 -2.29
C GLY A 116 18.03 -3.83 -3.11
N LEU A 117 16.77 -4.21 -3.35
CA LEU A 117 16.44 -5.37 -4.18
C LEU A 117 16.81 -5.11 -5.66
N SER A 118 17.70 -5.93 -6.19
CA SER A 118 18.25 -5.82 -7.54
C SER A 118 17.31 -6.28 -8.66
N GLU A 119 16.20 -6.96 -8.31
CA GLU A 119 15.20 -7.43 -9.26
C GLU A 119 14.55 -6.28 -10.05
N ARG A 120 14.07 -6.59 -11.27
CA ARG A 120 13.29 -5.64 -12.07
C ARG A 120 11.89 -5.51 -11.46
N GLY A 121 11.49 -4.28 -11.16
CA GLY A 121 10.13 -3.98 -10.70
C GLY A 121 9.10 -4.50 -11.69
N SER A 122 8.02 -5.09 -11.17
CA SER A 122 7.00 -5.82 -11.94
C SER A 122 5.62 -5.17 -11.73
N PRO A 123 5.39 -3.94 -12.23
CA PRO A 123 4.21 -3.12 -11.90
C PRO A 123 2.88 -3.81 -12.25
N GLN A 124 2.83 -4.52 -13.38
CA GLN A 124 1.66 -5.31 -13.83
C GLN A 124 1.13 -6.27 -12.76
N VAL A 125 2.00 -6.82 -11.90
CA VAL A 125 1.58 -7.72 -10.81
C VAL A 125 0.75 -6.98 -9.75
N PHE A 126 1.08 -5.72 -9.48
CA PHE A 126 0.34 -4.87 -8.55
C PHE A 126 -1.03 -4.49 -9.12
N ASP A 127 -1.08 -4.12 -10.41
CA ASP A 127 -2.33 -3.78 -11.10
C ASP A 127 -3.27 -5.00 -11.15
N GLN A 128 -2.73 -6.19 -11.43
CA GLN A 128 -3.45 -7.46 -11.36
C GLN A 128 -3.92 -7.79 -9.94
N PHE A 129 -3.11 -7.53 -8.91
CA PHE A 129 -3.49 -7.76 -7.51
C PHE A 129 -4.62 -6.84 -7.05
N LEU A 130 -4.53 -5.53 -7.33
CA LEU A 130 -5.63 -4.57 -7.08
C LEU A 130 -6.91 -4.98 -7.84
N THR A 131 -6.77 -5.56 -9.02
CA THR A 131 -7.90 -6.01 -9.86
C THR A 131 -8.51 -7.34 -9.42
N HIS A 132 -7.75 -8.26 -8.81
CA HIS A 132 -8.21 -9.63 -8.51
C HIS A 132 -8.22 -10.02 -7.02
N HIS A 133 -7.62 -9.26 -6.11
CA HIS A 133 -7.76 -9.51 -4.68
C HIS A 133 -9.22 -9.36 -4.25
N GLN A 134 -9.68 -10.32 -3.45
CA GLN A 134 -10.94 -10.27 -2.74
C GLN A 134 -10.63 -10.41 -1.25
N CYS A 135 -11.09 -9.47 -0.44
CA CYS A 135 -10.88 -9.51 1.00
C CYS A 135 -11.64 -10.69 1.61
N ASN A 136 -10.98 -11.40 2.51
CA ASN A 136 -11.52 -12.57 3.22
C ASN A 136 -11.75 -12.25 4.70
N TYR A 137 -12.19 -13.25 5.47
CA TYR A 137 -12.39 -13.15 6.92
C TYR A 137 -11.18 -12.56 7.66
N TYR A 138 -9.98 -13.07 7.42
CA TYR A 138 -8.74 -12.62 8.07
C TYR A 138 -8.31 -11.20 7.65
N CYS A 139 -8.65 -10.74 6.43
CA CYS A 139 -8.49 -9.33 6.05
C CYS A 139 -9.39 -8.42 6.91
N GLY A 140 -10.61 -8.88 7.22
CA GLY A 140 -11.53 -8.19 8.13
C GLY A 140 -11.06 -8.19 9.59
N LEU A 141 -10.51 -9.31 10.08
CA LEU A 141 -9.94 -9.41 11.44
C LEU A 141 -8.77 -8.44 11.70
N LEU A 142 -8.06 -8.03 10.65
CA LEU A 142 -6.97 -7.05 10.69
C LEU A 142 -7.39 -5.63 10.27
N GLY A 143 -8.67 -5.40 9.97
CA GLY A 143 -9.19 -4.09 9.58
C GLY A 143 -8.65 -3.53 8.26
N LEU A 144 -8.09 -4.38 7.39
CA LEU A 144 -7.46 -3.94 6.13
C LEU A 144 -8.47 -3.28 5.19
N ARG A 145 -8.07 -2.17 4.55
CA ARG A 145 -8.98 -1.40 3.70
C ARG A 145 -9.22 -2.11 2.36
N PRO A 146 -10.47 -2.35 1.92
CA PRO A 146 -10.74 -2.99 0.65
C PRO A 146 -10.05 -2.28 -0.53
N LEU A 147 -9.23 -3.01 -1.29
CA LEU A 147 -8.45 -2.48 -2.43
C LEU A 147 -9.32 -1.97 -3.59
N LYS A 148 -10.63 -2.24 -3.55
CA LYS A 148 -11.65 -1.66 -4.43
C LYS A 148 -12.70 -0.93 -3.59
N PRO A 149 -13.07 0.32 -3.94
CA PRO A 149 -14.26 0.97 -3.39
C PRO A 149 -15.52 0.11 -3.59
N MET A 150 -16.38 0.06 -2.58
CA MET A 150 -17.57 -0.82 -2.57
C MET A 150 -18.80 -0.17 -3.24
N ASP A 151 -18.62 0.45 -4.41
CA ASP A 151 -19.67 1.17 -5.15
C ASP A 151 -20.77 0.25 -5.74
N SER A 152 -20.60 -1.08 -5.65
CA SER A 152 -21.52 -2.08 -6.19
C SER A 152 -22.61 -2.56 -5.23
N LEU A 153 -22.74 -1.97 -4.04
CA LEU A 153 -23.79 -2.29 -3.05
C LEU A 153 -24.69 -1.10 -2.70
N GLN A 154 -25.01 -0.25 -3.68
CA GLN A 154 -26.24 0.54 -3.59
C GLN A 154 -27.45 -0.42 -3.56
N PRO A 155 -28.37 -0.33 -2.58
CA PRO A 155 -29.61 -1.07 -2.64
C PRO A 155 -30.42 -0.58 -3.86
N PRO A 156 -31.15 -1.46 -4.58
CA PRO A 156 -31.81 -1.09 -5.82
C PRO A 156 -32.81 0.05 -5.60
N THR A 157 -32.42 1.25 -6.07
CA THR A 157 -33.25 2.45 -6.02
C THR A 157 -34.46 2.23 -6.90
N LYS A 158 -35.62 2.01 -6.26
CA LYS A 158 -36.87 1.64 -6.95
C LYS A 158 -37.20 2.66 -8.03
N THR A 159 -37.06 2.26 -9.28
CA THR A 159 -37.39 3.05 -10.48
C THR A 159 -38.90 3.27 -10.58
N LYS A 160 -39.42 4.21 -9.76
CA LYS A 160 -40.83 4.61 -9.81
C LYS A 160 -41.08 5.43 -11.07
N GLY A 161 -41.31 4.72 -12.17
CA GLY A 161 -41.55 5.29 -13.49
C GLY A 161 -42.72 6.27 -13.51
N SER A 162 -42.63 7.25 -14.41
CA SER A 162 -43.64 8.28 -14.60
C SER A 162 -45.00 7.70 -14.98
N ARG A 163 -46.05 8.06 -14.23
CA ARG A 163 -47.45 8.03 -14.66
C ARG A 163 -48.22 9.21 -14.06
N SER A 164 -48.61 10.14 -14.91
CA SER A 164 -49.51 11.26 -14.59
C SER A 164 -50.95 10.76 -14.41
N PRO A 165 -51.75 11.42 -13.55
CA PRO A 165 -53.20 11.45 -13.69
C PRO A 165 -53.70 12.89 -13.92
N LEU A 166 -54.44 13.11 -15.01
CA LEU A 166 -55.20 14.34 -15.25
C LEU A 166 -56.62 14.20 -14.70
N LEU A 167 -57.09 15.13 -13.87
CA LEU A 167 -58.52 15.35 -13.62
C LEU A 167 -58.84 16.85 -13.43
N ASN A 168 -60.04 17.23 -13.86
CA ASN A 168 -60.59 18.60 -13.91
C ASN A 168 -60.84 19.18 -12.49
N ARG A 169 -60.96 20.50 -12.26
CA ARG A 169 -62.07 21.36 -12.74
C ARG A 169 -61.83 22.87 -12.52
N LYS A 170 -62.49 23.67 -13.38
CA LYS A 170 -62.40 25.13 -13.66
C LYS A 170 -62.88 26.14 -12.58
N MET A 171 -62.54 27.42 -12.82
CA MET A 171 -63.06 28.72 -12.29
C MET A 171 -62.38 29.31 -11.03
N SER A 172 -62.17 30.64 -10.84
CA SER A 172 -61.99 31.79 -11.78
C SER A 172 -61.54 33.10 -11.04
N VAL A 173 -60.97 34.07 -11.78
CA VAL A 173 -60.74 35.52 -11.46
C VAL A 173 -59.73 35.93 -10.36
N GLY A 174 -58.93 37.00 -10.63
CA GLY A 174 -58.17 37.81 -9.65
C GLY A 174 -56.63 37.73 -9.78
N SER A 175 -55.97 38.38 -10.76
CA SER A 175 -55.64 39.83 -10.86
C SER A 175 -54.62 40.35 -9.82
N GLY A 176 -53.45 40.83 -10.26
CA GLY A 176 -52.47 41.54 -9.41
C GLY A 176 -50.99 41.46 -9.84
N SER A 177 -50.49 42.45 -10.60
CA SER A 177 -49.07 42.72 -10.92
C SER A 177 -48.98 44.09 -11.63
N PRO A 178 -47.85 44.86 -11.64
CA PRO A 178 -46.52 44.64 -11.04
C PRO A 178 -46.10 45.79 -10.07
N HIS A 179 -44.78 45.94 -9.79
CA HIS A 179 -43.97 47.19 -9.97
C HIS A 179 -42.87 47.44 -8.89
N LEU A 180 -41.62 47.65 -9.34
CA LEU A 180 -40.47 48.28 -8.64
C LEU A 180 -40.46 49.79 -9.00
N PRO A 181 -39.85 50.78 -8.27
CA PRO A 181 -38.42 50.76 -7.87
C PRO A 181 -38.00 51.73 -6.73
N LYS A 182 -36.68 52.07 -6.66
CA LYS A 182 -36.08 53.31 -6.08
C LYS A 182 -36.06 53.43 -4.54
N LYS A 183 -35.11 54.13 -3.88
CA LYS A 183 -33.77 54.69 -4.23
C LYS A 183 -33.05 55.01 -2.91
N GLY A 184 -31.72 54.87 -2.79
CA GLY A 184 -31.01 55.31 -1.58
C GLY A 184 -29.52 55.00 -1.58
N SER A 185 -28.69 56.05 -1.64
CA SER A 185 -27.22 55.99 -1.60
C SER A 185 -26.69 56.93 -0.52
N VAL A 186 -25.57 56.60 0.12
CA VAL A 186 -24.40 57.48 0.37
C VAL A 186 -23.38 56.77 1.28
N SER A 187 -22.10 56.88 0.93
CA SER A 187 -20.94 56.57 1.78
C SER A 187 -20.19 57.86 2.12
N PRO A 188 -19.49 57.92 3.25
CA PRO A 188 -18.02 58.08 3.21
C PRO A 188 -17.32 57.02 4.09
N HIS A 189 -16.14 56.47 3.81
CA HIS A 189 -14.85 57.04 3.36
C HIS A 189 -14.03 57.76 4.45
N SER A 190 -12.96 57.10 4.93
CA SER A 190 -11.56 57.61 5.04
C SER A 190 -10.65 56.48 5.60
N GLN A 191 -9.49 56.11 5.02
CA GLN A 191 -8.16 56.80 5.00
C GLN A 191 -7.50 56.90 6.40
N ARG A 192 -6.17 56.77 6.67
CA ARG A 192 -4.84 56.54 6.02
C ARG A 192 -3.87 56.02 7.15
N ARG A 193 -2.60 55.60 7.05
CA ARG A 193 -1.52 55.28 6.05
C ARG A 193 -0.58 54.25 6.74
N ALA A 194 0.05 53.26 6.10
CA ALA A 194 1.33 53.24 5.36
C ALA A 194 2.63 53.61 6.12
N GLY A 195 3.65 52.71 6.07
CA GLY A 195 5.02 52.84 6.61
C GLY A 195 5.39 51.77 7.64
N THR A 196 6.62 51.29 7.83
CA THR A 196 7.92 51.39 7.08
C THR A 196 8.83 50.21 7.47
N SER A 197 9.75 49.77 6.60
CA SER A 197 10.82 48.80 6.94
C SER A 197 12.06 49.47 7.55
N PRO A 198 12.84 48.74 8.36
CA PRO A 198 14.32 48.82 8.32
C PRO A 198 15.01 47.51 7.87
N LYS A 199 16.32 47.56 7.62
CA LYS A 199 17.18 46.43 7.16
C LYS A 199 18.32 46.12 8.15
N ALA A 200 18.47 44.84 8.55
CA ALA A 200 19.74 44.11 8.76
C ALA A 200 20.82 44.76 9.71
N PRO A 201 22.10 44.34 9.79
CA PRO A 201 22.76 43.06 9.40
C PRO A 201 23.73 42.44 10.46
N ARG A 202 24.09 41.14 10.30
CA ARG A 202 25.41 40.46 10.59
C ARG A 202 25.24 38.93 10.38
N LYS A 203 26.13 38.10 9.80
CA LYS A 203 27.62 37.90 9.77
C LYS A 203 28.21 37.51 11.14
N SER A 204 28.97 36.43 11.34
CA SER A 204 29.47 35.31 10.47
C SER A 204 29.47 34.00 11.33
N GLN A 205 30.12 32.85 11.07
CA GLN A 205 31.38 32.53 10.39
C GLN A 205 31.55 31.00 10.23
N GLU A 206 32.27 30.53 9.20
CA GLU A 206 32.95 29.23 9.22
C GLU A 206 34.32 29.34 9.91
N PRO A 207 35.02 28.22 10.15
CA PRO A 207 36.23 28.04 9.34
C PRO A 207 36.33 26.64 8.69
N GLU A 208 36.53 26.63 7.37
CA GLU A 208 37.37 25.61 6.74
C GLU A 208 38.82 25.98 7.05
N ASP A 209 39.65 25.01 7.46
CA ASP A 209 41.11 25.18 7.39
C ASP A 209 41.76 23.86 6.97
N SER A 210 42.74 23.97 6.08
CA SER A 210 43.26 22.84 5.32
C SER A 210 44.70 22.54 5.71
N ASN A 211 45.08 21.26 5.72
CA ASN A 211 46.49 20.93 5.55
C ASN A 211 46.68 19.70 4.67
N SER A 212 47.64 19.81 3.77
CA SER A 212 48.04 18.75 2.85
C SER A 212 49.41 18.23 3.26
N THR A 213 49.58 16.90 3.24
CA THR A 213 50.91 16.30 3.17
C THR A 213 50.98 15.35 1.99
N LYS A 214 52.19 15.26 1.41
CA LYS A 214 52.45 14.75 0.07
C LYS A 214 53.65 13.80 0.13
N ALA A 215 53.73 12.92 -0.87
CA ALA A 215 54.76 11.88 -1.04
C ALA A 215 54.52 10.61 -0.19
N LYS A 216 54.99 9.43 -0.59
CA LYS A 216 55.85 9.12 -1.76
C LYS A 216 55.52 7.73 -2.32
N ALA A 217 55.70 7.54 -3.63
CA ALA A 217 55.82 6.20 -4.20
C ALA A 217 57.25 5.67 -4.00
N VAL A 218 57.39 4.35 -3.86
CA VAL A 218 58.65 3.62 -4.02
C VAL A 218 58.33 2.24 -4.58
N ASP A 219 59.26 1.71 -5.37
CA ASP A 219 59.17 0.47 -6.15
C ASP A 219 60.21 -0.56 -5.63
N GLY A 220 60.03 -1.84 -5.98
CA GLY A 220 60.88 -2.96 -5.55
C GLY A 220 60.42 -3.59 -4.22
N ARG A 221 60.39 -4.92 -4.08
CA ARG A 221 61.25 -5.92 -4.73
C ARG A 221 60.54 -7.26 -4.95
#